data_AF-A0A2M6Y9X6-F1
#
_entry.id   AF-A0A2M6Y9X6-F1
#
_cell.length_a   1.000
_cell.length_b   1.000
_cell.length_c   1.000
_cell.angle_alpha   90.00
_cell.angle_beta   90.00
_cell.angle_gamma   90.00
#
_symmetry.space_group_name_H-M   'P 1'
#
loop_
_entity.id
_entity.type
_entity.pdbx_description
1 polymer ?
#
loop_
_entity_poly.entity_id
_entity_poly.type
_entity_poly.pdbx_seq_one_letter_code
_entity_poly.pdbx_strand_id
1 'polypeptide(L)'
;VGEHGGQYVAIVYGTLFIVWIILGTILRYVVKGFTPELLVEIPPYRLPLWRATLQKLWMRVYGFLAEAVPIILGAVLVINILYFVGVFEAIANFTAPVITNLFGLPKEAVTAVVIGFLRKDVAIGMLAPLALSAKQLVVGSVVLAMFFPCIATFVVLLRELGVVNTLKSTGIMLSAVLITGGILNLVL
;
A
#
# COMPACT_ATOMS: atom_id res chain seq x y z
N VAL A 1 -13.97 2.49 -20.06
CA VAL A 1 -14.76 2.99 -18.90
C VAL A 1 -15.77 1.90 -18.59
N GLY A 2 -15.68 1.23 -17.44
CA GLY A 2 -16.47 0.02 -17.13
C GLY A 2 -17.97 0.27 -16.91
N GLU A 3 -18.72 -0.78 -16.57
CA GLU A 3 -20.20 -0.81 -16.45
C GLU A 3 -20.82 0.28 -15.55
N HIS A 4 -20.07 0.84 -14.61
CA HIS A 4 -20.58 1.86 -13.68
C HIS A 4 -20.25 3.31 -14.08
N GLY A 5 -19.54 3.55 -15.19
CA GLY A 5 -19.28 4.91 -15.70
C GLY A 5 -18.06 5.63 -15.07
N GLY A 6 -17.64 6.74 -15.70
CA GLY A 6 -16.41 7.47 -15.33
C GLY A 6 -16.50 8.32 -14.05
N GLN A 7 -17.72 8.56 -13.56
CA GLN A 7 -17.96 9.39 -12.37
C GLN A 7 -17.40 8.74 -11.10
N TYR A 8 -17.56 7.43 -10.92
CA TYR A 8 -16.99 6.71 -9.76
C TYR A 8 -15.46 6.68 -9.80
N VAL A 9 -14.88 6.58 -11.00
CA VAL A 9 -13.41 6.68 -11.17
C VAL A 9 -12.92 8.06 -10.74
N ALA A 10 -13.61 9.13 -11.14
CA ALA A 10 -13.28 10.48 -10.71
C ALA A 10 -13.38 10.66 -9.19
N ILE A 11 -14.38 10.04 -8.54
CA ILE A 11 -14.51 10.05 -7.06
C ILE A 11 -13.32 9.34 -6.40
N VAL A 12 -12.91 8.17 -6.91
CA VAL A 12 -11.73 7.45 -6.39
C VAL A 12 -10.47 8.31 -6.52
N TYR A 13 -10.15 8.79 -7.72
CA TYR A 13 -8.94 9.59 -7.91
C TYR A 13 -8.98 10.94 -7.17
N GLY A 14 -10.15 11.59 -7.12
CA GLY A 14 -10.34 12.85 -6.40
C GLY A 14 -10.14 12.68 -4.89
N THR A 15 -10.70 11.63 -4.29
CA THR A 15 -10.51 11.33 -2.86
C THR A 15 -9.06 10.98 -2.55
N LEU A 16 -8.42 10.14 -3.36
CA LEU A 16 -6.98 9.83 -3.20
C LEU A 16 -6.11 11.10 -3.28
N PHE A 17 -6.39 11.99 -4.23
CA PHE A 17 -5.66 13.24 -4.39
C PHE A 17 -5.80 14.18 -3.18
N ILE A 18 -7.03 14.35 -2.67
CA ILE A 18 -7.30 15.18 -1.49
C ILE A 18 -6.57 14.63 -0.26
N VAL A 19 -6.68 13.32 0.00
CA VAL A 19 -5.98 12.72 1.15
C VAL A 19 -4.48 12.85 1.00
N TRP A 20 -3.94 12.72 -0.22
CA TRP A 20 -2.51 12.88 -0.44
C TRP A 20 -2.03 14.30 -0.12
N ILE A 21 -2.79 15.33 -0.50
CA ILE A 21 -2.50 16.72 -0.13
C ILE A 21 -2.56 16.91 1.39
N ILE A 22 -3.60 16.41 2.06
CA ILE A 22 -3.77 16.55 3.50
C ILE A 22 -2.63 15.85 4.25
N LEU A 23 -2.37 14.59 3.91
CA LEU A 23 -1.33 13.79 4.56
C LEU A 23 0.06 14.37 4.30
N GLY A 24 0.34 14.81 3.08
CA GLY A 24 1.60 15.48 2.71
C GLY A 24 1.80 16.79 3.47
N THR A 25 0.74 17.56 3.66
CA THR A 25 0.79 18.80 4.45
C THR A 25 1.04 18.51 5.93
N ILE A 26 0.35 17.52 6.51
CA ILE A 26 0.57 17.11 7.90
C ILE A 26 2.01 16.62 8.09
N LEU A 27 2.50 15.74 7.21
CA LEU A 27 3.87 15.21 7.28
C LEU A 27 4.91 16.32 7.17
N ARG A 28 4.67 17.35 6.34
CA ARG A 28 5.58 18.51 6.22
C ARG A 28 5.77 19.23 7.56
N TYR A 29 4.72 19.35 8.37
CA TYR A 29 4.81 20.02 9.67
C TYR A 29 5.31 19.11 10.79
N VAL A 30 5.00 17.81 10.72
CA VAL A 30 5.35 16.84 11.77
C VAL A 30 6.77 16.30 11.61
N VAL A 31 7.22 16.05 10.38
CA VAL A 31 8.54 15.50 10.11
C VAL A 31 9.55 16.64 10.02
N LYS A 32 10.28 16.85 11.12
CA LYS A 32 11.45 17.73 11.13
C LYS A 32 12.61 17.03 10.42
N GLY A 33 12.84 17.38 9.16
CA GLY A 33 14.01 16.97 8.40
C GLY A 33 14.97 18.14 8.21
N PHE A 34 16.25 17.93 8.53
CA PHE A 34 17.29 18.75 7.93
C PHE A 34 17.27 18.45 6.43
N THR A 35 16.93 19.45 5.62
CA THR A 35 17.35 19.44 4.24
C THR A 35 18.78 19.95 4.30
N PRO A 36 19.82 19.10 4.26
CA PRO A 36 21.16 19.63 4.08
C PRO A 36 21.09 20.47 2.81
N GLU A 37 21.50 21.73 2.91
CA GLU A 37 21.82 22.54 1.74
C GLU A 37 22.97 21.82 1.04
N LEU A 38 22.60 20.86 0.20
CA LEU A 38 23.53 20.12 -0.61
C LEU A 38 23.98 21.08 -1.69
N LEU A 39 24.87 22.00 -1.32
CA LEU A 39 25.74 22.74 -2.23
C LEU A 39 26.71 21.72 -2.84
N VAL A 40 26.16 20.78 -3.60
CA VAL A 40 26.92 20.01 -4.57
C VAL A 40 27.03 20.95 -5.76
N GLU A 41 28.19 21.59 -5.87
CA GLU A 41 28.61 22.21 -7.12
C GLU A 41 28.39 21.17 -8.23
N ILE A 42 27.47 21.46 -9.14
CA ILE A 42 27.12 20.53 -10.22
C ILE A 42 28.36 20.40 -11.10
N PRO A 43 29.03 19.23 -11.12
CA PRO A 43 30.16 19.04 -12.01
C PRO A 43 29.65 19.09 -13.46
N PRO A 44 30.47 19.54 -14.42
CA PRO A 44 30.07 19.60 -15.82
C PRO A 44 29.59 18.22 -16.29
N TYR A 45 28.32 18.15 -16.73
CA TYR A 45 27.66 16.92 -17.15
C TYR A 45 28.23 16.43 -18.49
N ARG A 46 29.31 15.64 -18.43
CA ARG A 46 29.80 14.92 -19.61
C ARG A 46 28.87 13.76 -19.91
N LEU A 47 28.68 13.48 -21.21
CA LEU A 47 27.99 12.29 -21.66
C LEU A 47 28.68 11.05 -21.06
N PRO A 48 27.98 10.27 -20.23
CA PRO A 48 28.58 9.14 -19.57
C PRO A 48 28.91 8.05 -20.59
N LEU A 49 30.04 7.39 -20.42
CA LEU A 49 30.46 6.30 -21.28
C LEU A 49 29.48 5.12 -21.11
N TRP A 50 28.74 4.77 -22.16
CA TRP A 50 27.67 3.75 -22.12
C TRP A 50 28.12 2.45 -21.43
N ARG A 51 29.33 1.95 -21.73
CA ARG A 51 29.88 0.75 -21.09
C ARG A 51 30.00 0.88 -19.58
N ALA A 52 30.50 2.02 -19.08
CA ALA A 52 30.67 2.24 -17.65
C ALA A 52 29.32 2.38 -16.94
N THR A 53 28.36 3.05 -17.56
CA THR A 53 26.99 3.20 -17.02
C THR A 53 26.29 1.84 -16.93
N LEU A 54 26.36 1.03 -17.98
CA LEU A 54 25.80 -0.31 -18.00
C LEU A 54 26.44 -1.24 -16.97
N GLN A 55 27.77 -1.20 -16.81
CA GLN A 55 28.46 -1.99 -15.78
C GLN A 55 28.07 -1.56 -14.36
N LYS A 56 28.00 -0.25 -14.09
CA LYS A 56 27.58 0.26 -12.77
C LYS A 56 26.11 -0.06 -12.49
N LEU A 57 25.25 0.07 -13.49
CA LEU A 57 23.85 -0.33 -13.40
C LEU A 57 23.74 -1.82 -13.10
N TRP A 58 24.45 -2.66 -13.86
CA TRP A 58 24.44 -4.11 -13.68
C TRP A 58 24.90 -4.52 -12.28
N MET A 59 25.99 -3.95 -11.78
CA MET A 59 26.45 -4.23 -10.41
C MET A 59 25.42 -3.84 -9.35
N ARG A 60 24.78 -2.67 -9.49
CA ARG A 60 23.72 -2.25 -8.55
C ARG A 60 22.49 -3.15 -8.62
N VAL A 61 22.04 -3.48 -9.83
CA VAL A 61 20.87 -4.33 -10.05
C VAL A 61 21.15 -5.74 -9.53
N TYR A 62 22.32 -6.31 -9.82
CA TYR A 62 22.70 -7.63 -9.34
C TYR A 62 22.82 -7.67 -7.81
N GLY A 63 23.46 -6.67 -7.21
CA GLY A 63 23.54 -6.56 -5.75
C GLY A 63 22.15 -6.47 -5.10
N PHE A 64 21.25 -5.65 -5.66
CA PHE A 64 19.87 -5.56 -5.20
C PHE A 64 19.13 -6.90 -5.34
N LEU A 65 19.25 -7.57 -6.50
CA LEU A 65 18.58 -8.85 -6.74
C LEU A 65 19.10 -9.94 -5.82
N ALA A 66 20.42 -10.04 -5.63
CA ALA A 66 21.07 -11.03 -4.78
C ALA A 66 20.64 -10.89 -3.32
N GLU A 67 20.36 -9.68 -2.84
CA GLU A 67 19.88 -9.45 -1.48
C GLU A 67 18.35 -9.54 -1.37
N ALA A 68 17.60 -8.96 -2.31
CA ALA A 68 16.14 -8.92 -2.25
C ALA A 68 15.48 -10.27 -2.52
N VAL A 69 15.97 -11.04 -3.49
CA VAL A 69 15.39 -12.34 -3.89
C VAL A 69 15.30 -13.34 -2.73
N PRO A 70 16.36 -13.62 -1.95
CA PRO A 70 16.27 -14.59 -0.85
C PRO A 70 15.32 -14.13 0.25
N ILE A 71 15.28 -12.82 0.54
CA ILE A 71 14.38 -12.24 1.53
C ILE A 71 12.92 -12.41 1.08
N ILE A 72 12.63 -12.08 -0.18
CA ILE A 72 11.28 -12.19 -0.75
C ILE A 72 10.83 -13.65 -0.78
N LEU A 73 11.69 -14.58 -1.23
CA LEU A 73 11.37 -16.01 -1.23
C LEU A 73 11.09 -16.53 0.19
N GLY A 74 11.90 -16.15 1.18
CA GLY A 74 11.67 -16.51 2.58
C GLY A 74 10.35 -15.95 3.11
N ALA A 75 10.05 -14.68 2.85
CA ALA A 75 8.80 -14.06 3.25
C ALA A 75 7.59 -14.76 2.61
N VAL A 76 7.62 -15.00 1.29
CA VAL A 76 6.54 -15.68 0.56
C VAL A 76 6.28 -17.08 1.11
N LEU A 77 7.33 -17.83 1.45
CA LEU A 77 7.20 -19.17 2.03
C LEU A 77 6.51 -19.14 3.40
N VAL A 78 6.94 -18.26 4.31
CA VAL A 78 6.31 -18.10 5.64
C VAL A 78 4.84 -17.69 5.52
N ILE A 79 4.55 -16.76 4.61
CA ILE A 79 3.18 -16.28 4.35
C ILE A 79 2.29 -17.41 3.85
N ASN A 80 2.79 -18.22 2.91
CA ASN A 80 2.01 -19.31 2.34
C ASN A 80 1.63 -20.34 3.40
N ILE A 81 2.56 -20.63 4.33
CA ILE A 81 2.27 -21.47 5.50
C ILE A 81 1.18 -20.82 6.37
N LEU A 82 1.31 -19.53 6.69
CA LEU A 82 0.31 -18.81 7.49
C LEU A 82 -1.09 -18.78 6.83
N TYR A 83 -1.12 -18.73 5.49
CA TYR A 83 -2.33 -18.84 4.69
C TYR A 83 -2.96 -20.23 4.79
N PHE A 84 -2.15 -21.28 4.67
CA PHE A 84 -2.62 -22.66 4.78
C PHE A 84 -3.12 -23.00 6.20
N VAL A 85 -2.54 -22.38 7.23
CA VAL A 85 -2.96 -22.53 8.64
C VAL A 85 -4.29 -21.80 8.94
N GLY A 86 -4.80 -20.98 8.03
CA GLY A 86 -6.09 -20.29 8.21
C GLY A 86 -6.03 -19.07 9.13
N VAL A 87 -4.83 -18.57 9.45
CA VAL A 87 -4.65 -17.40 10.32
C VAL A 87 -5.36 -16.16 9.75
N PHE A 88 -5.34 -16.01 8.42
CA PHE A 88 -6.02 -14.89 7.76
C PHE A 88 -7.55 -14.98 7.85
N GLU A 89 -8.13 -16.18 7.85
CA GLU A 89 -9.58 -16.34 8.04
C GLU A 89 -9.99 -15.99 9.48
N ALA A 90 -9.17 -16.38 10.47
CA ALA A 90 -9.37 -15.99 11.86
C ALA A 90 -9.30 -14.46 12.04
N ILE A 91 -8.30 -13.81 11.43
CA ILE A 91 -8.16 -12.34 11.45
C ILE A 91 -9.32 -11.68 10.69
N ALA A 92 -9.76 -12.24 9.57
CA ALA A 92 -10.90 -11.75 8.81
C ALA A 92 -12.18 -11.79 9.65
N ASN A 93 -12.46 -12.89 10.36
CA ASN A 93 -13.61 -13.00 11.25
C ASN A 93 -13.54 -12.03 12.44
N PHE A 94 -12.34 -11.78 12.97
CA PHE A 94 -12.14 -10.79 14.04
C PHE A 94 -12.30 -9.34 13.56
N THR A 95 -11.87 -9.06 12.32
CA THR A 95 -11.93 -7.72 11.72
C THR A 95 -13.26 -7.47 10.99
N ALA A 96 -14.06 -8.52 10.77
CA ALA A 96 -15.39 -8.45 10.17
C ALA A 96 -16.27 -7.35 10.77
N PRO A 97 -16.48 -7.24 12.10
CA PRO A 97 -17.34 -6.20 12.66
C PRO A 97 -16.81 -4.78 12.40
N VAL A 98 -15.50 -4.59 12.27
CA VAL A 98 -14.94 -3.27 11.93
C VAL A 98 -15.19 -2.97 10.45
N ILE A 99 -14.96 -3.93 9.56
CA ILE A 99 -15.08 -3.70 8.12
C ILE A 99 -16.55 -3.60 7.69
N THR A 100 -17.44 -4.42 8.24
CA THR A 100 -18.87 -4.39 7.88
C THR A 100 -19.57 -3.16 8.46
N ASN A 101 -19.25 -2.75 9.71
CA ASN A 101 -19.91 -1.59 10.33
C ASN A 101 -19.29 -0.25 9.90
N LEU A 102 -17.97 -0.19 9.71
CA LEU A 102 -17.29 1.07 9.39
C LEU A 102 -17.23 1.34 7.88
N PHE A 103 -17.02 0.32 7.05
CA PHE A 103 -16.93 0.46 5.59
C PHE A 103 -18.21 0.03 4.85
N GLY A 104 -19.21 -0.55 5.54
CA GLY A 104 -20.48 -0.96 4.91
C GLY A 104 -20.33 -2.10 3.88
N LEU A 105 -19.21 -2.85 3.94
CA LEU A 105 -18.86 -3.88 2.98
C LEU A 105 -19.47 -5.25 3.36
N PRO A 106 -19.84 -6.09 2.38
CA PRO A 106 -20.33 -7.44 2.62
C PRO A 106 -19.23 -8.34 3.21
N LYS A 107 -19.60 -9.45 3.86
CA LYS A 107 -18.66 -10.34 4.58
C LYS A 107 -17.56 -10.90 3.65
N GLU A 108 -17.89 -11.10 2.39
CA GLU A 108 -17.01 -11.62 1.35
C GLU A 108 -15.94 -10.60 0.96
N ALA A 109 -16.18 -9.29 1.14
CA ALA A 109 -15.17 -8.26 0.89
C ALA A 109 -14.16 -8.15 2.04
N VAL A 110 -14.52 -8.63 3.25
CA VAL A 110 -13.61 -8.68 4.41
C VAL A 110 -12.43 -9.60 4.13
N THR A 111 -12.69 -10.78 3.53
CA THR A 111 -11.63 -11.73 3.16
C THR A 111 -10.76 -11.16 2.04
N ALA A 112 -11.33 -10.46 1.06
CA ALA A 112 -10.58 -9.76 0.03
C ALA A 112 -9.65 -8.68 0.60
N VAL A 113 -10.12 -7.88 1.58
CA VAL A 113 -9.30 -6.86 2.25
C VAL A 113 -8.14 -7.48 3.05
N VAL A 114 -8.39 -8.58 3.75
CA VAL A 114 -7.34 -9.30 4.49
C VAL A 114 -6.33 -9.95 3.55
N ILE A 115 -6.78 -10.54 2.44
CA ILE A 115 -5.90 -11.06 1.39
C ILE A 115 -5.13 -9.91 0.71
N GLY A 116 -5.70 -8.71 0.67
CA GLY A 116 -5.04 -7.49 0.20
C GLY A 116 -3.76 -7.14 0.95
N PHE A 117 -3.63 -7.55 2.21
CA PHE A 117 -2.39 -7.46 2.99
C PHE A 117 -1.26 -8.31 2.38
N LEU A 118 -1.60 -9.47 1.82
CA LEU A 118 -0.64 -10.37 1.17
C LEU A 118 -0.33 -9.90 -0.25
N ARG A 119 -1.38 -9.64 -1.01
CA ARG A 119 -1.30 -9.31 -2.43
C ARG A 119 -2.47 -8.45 -2.85
N LYS A 120 -2.24 -7.15 -2.80
CA LYS A 120 -3.21 -6.10 -3.12
C LYS A 120 -3.83 -6.23 -4.52
N ASP A 121 -3.06 -6.65 -5.52
CA ASP A 121 -3.57 -6.87 -6.89
C ASP A 121 -4.59 -8.02 -6.97
N VAL A 122 -4.40 -9.07 -6.14
CA VAL A 122 -5.34 -10.20 -6.08
C VAL A 122 -6.62 -9.79 -5.35
N ALA A 123 -6.54 -8.96 -4.31
CA ALA A 123 -7.71 -8.46 -3.62
C ALA A 123 -8.65 -7.65 -4.53
N ILE A 124 -8.10 -6.82 -5.41
CA ILE A 124 -8.90 -6.09 -6.41
C ILE A 124 -9.57 -7.09 -7.38
N GLY A 125 -8.85 -8.12 -7.81
CA GLY A 125 -9.41 -9.20 -8.62
C GLY A 125 -10.51 -10.01 -7.90
N MET A 126 -10.43 -10.15 -6.58
CA MET A 126 -11.45 -10.80 -5.75
C MET A 126 -12.68 -9.92 -5.51
N LEU A 127 -12.57 -8.59 -5.59
CA LEU A 127 -13.72 -7.68 -5.51
C LEU A 127 -14.52 -7.62 -6.81
N ALA A 128 -13.87 -7.88 -7.96
CA ALA A 128 -14.52 -7.85 -9.28
C ALA A 128 -15.74 -8.79 -9.42
N PRO A 129 -15.73 -10.06 -8.95
CA PRO A 129 -16.88 -10.96 -9.09
C PRO A 129 -17.98 -10.77 -8.03
N LEU A 130 -17.79 -9.91 -7.02
CA LEU A 130 -18.67 -9.84 -5.83
C LEU A 130 -20.00 -9.10 -6.04
N ALA A 131 -20.33 -8.68 -7.27
CA ALA A 131 -21.55 -7.93 -7.60
C ALA A 131 -21.83 -6.75 -6.63
N LEU A 132 -20.77 -6.07 -6.18
CA LEU A 132 -20.85 -4.95 -5.24
C LEU A 132 -21.57 -3.77 -5.86
N SER A 133 -22.30 -3.01 -5.04
CA SER A 133 -22.83 -1.72 -5.47
C SER A 133 -21.69 -0.77 -5.84
N ALA A 134 -21.93 0.14 -6.81
CA ALA A 134 -20.90 1.08 -7.26
C ALA A 134 -20.30 1.91 -6.11
N LYS A 135 -21.08 2.19 -5.06
CA LYS A 135 -20.63 2.87 -3.85
C LYS A 135 -19.62 2.03 -3.06
N GLN A 136 -19.96 0.78 -2.78
CA GLN A 136 -19.09 -0.14 -2.06
C GLN A 136 -17.81 -0.46 -2.84
N LEU A 137 -17.87 -0.49 -4.18
CA LEU A 137 -16.70 -0.66 -5.02
C LEU A 137 -15.72 0.53 -4.89
N VAL A 138 -16.25 1.76 -4.83
CA VAL A 138 -15.44 2.97 -4.58
C VAL A 138 -14.80 2.92 -3.20
N VAL A 139 -15.58 2.64 -2.15
CA VAL A 139 -15.07 2.53 -0.77
C VAL A 139 -13.98 1.46 -0.69
N GLY A 140 -14.26 0.25 -1.19
CA GLY A 140 -13.31 -0.86 -1.19
C GLY A 140 -12.04 -0.57 -1.98
N SER A 141 -12.14 0.10 -3.13
CA SER A 141 -10.97 0.46 -3.95
C SER A 141 -10.10 1.52 -3.29
N VAL A 142 -10.70 2.56 -2.69
CA VAL A 142 -9.95 3.61 -1.96
C VAL A 142 -9.31 3.03 -0.71
N VAL A 143 -10.05 2.21 0.05
CA VAL A 143 -9.52 1.53 1.24
C VAL A 143 -8.37 0.63 0.84
N LEU A 144 -8.51 -0.26 -0.14
CA LEU A 144 -7.41 -1.10 -0.61
C LEU A 144 -6.22 -0.26 -1.09
N ALA A 145 -6.45 0.81 -1.85
CA ALA A 145 -5.41 1.69 -2.38
C ALA A 145 -4.60 2.39 -1.27
N MET A 146 -5.24 2.76 -0.16
CA MET A 146 -4.61 3.40 0.99
C MET A 146 -4.12 2.43 2.06
N PHE A 147 -4.63 1.19 2.04
CA PHE A 147 -4.33 0.19 3.05
C PHE A 147 -2.85 -0.21 3.04
N PHE A 148 -2.45 -0.77 4.19
CA PHE A 148 -1.12 -1.19 4.55
C PHE A 148 -0.34 -1.85 3.41
N PRO A 149 0.96 -1.54 3.24
CA PRO A 149 1.74 -2.05 2.13
C PRO A 149 1.95 -3.56 2.31
N CYS A 150 2.11 -4.28 1.19
CA CYS A 150 2.18 -5.73 1.24
C CYS A 150 3.38 -6.23 2.07
N ILE A 151 3.38 -7.51 2.44
CA ILE A 151 4.42 -8.07 3.32
C ILE A 151 5.83 -7.87 2.77
N ALA A 152 6.01 -7.91 1.44
CA ALA A 152 7.30 -7.61 0.83
C ALA A 152 7.78 -6.19 1.19
N THR A 153 6.90 -5.20 1.05
CA THR A 153 7.22 -3.81 1.42
C THR A 153 7.39 -3.66 2.92
N PHE A 154 6.60 -4.36 3.73
CA PHE A 154 6.70 -4.33 5.19
C PHE A 154 8.04 -4.87 5.70
N VAL A 155 8.52 -5.99 5.15
CA VAL A 155 9.82 -6.56 5.50
C VAL A 155 10.96 -5.61 5.15
N VAL A 156 10.89 -4.96 3.99
CA VAL A 156 11.86 -3.92 3.61
C VAL A 156 11.77 -2.73 4.55
N LEU A 157 10.57 -2.26 4.88
CA LEU A 157 10.35 -1.15 5.81
C LEU A 157 10.92 -1.45 7.21
N LEU A 158 10.70 -2.67 7.70
CA LEU A 158 11.23 -3.14 8.97
C LEU A 158 12.76 -3.17 8.98
N ARG A 159 13.39 -3.62 7.89
CA ARG A 159 14.86 -3.65 7.77
C ARG A 159 15.45 -2.25 7.69
N GLU A 160 14.85 -1.36 6.92
CA GLU A 160 15.39 -0.02 6.62
C GLU A 160 15.12 0.99 7.73
N LEU A 161 13.88 1.07 8.21
CA LEU A 161 13.47 2.08 9.20
C LEU A 161 13.58 1.58 10.65
N GLY A 162 13.71 0.27 10.84
CA GLY A 162 13.65 -0.38 12.16
C GLY A 162 12.23 -0.53 12.69
N VAL A 163 12.07 -1.33 13.76
CA VAL A 163 10.76 -1.73 14.31
C VAL A 163 9.92 -0.53 14.76
N VAL A 164 10.53 0.43 15.46
CA VAL A 164 9.82 1.59 16.04
C VAL A 164 9.23 2.50 14.96
N ASN A 165 10.01 2.83 13.93
CA ASN A 165 9.55 3.72 12.87
C ASN A 165 8.57 3.03 11.92
N THR A 166 8.73 1.72 11.72
CA THR A 166 7.76 0.90 10.99
C THR A 166 6.42 0.85 11.71
N LEU A 167 6.41 0.70 13.04
CA LEU A 167 5.15 0.71 13.81
C LEU A 167 4.45 2.08 13.73
N LYS A 168 5.22 3.18 13.79
CA LYS A 168 4.70 4.54 13.61
C LYS A 168 4.09 4.75 12.22
N SER A 169 4.77 4.34 11.15
CA SER A 169 4.25 4.48 9.78
C SER A 169 3.00 3.61 9.58
N THR A 170 3.02 2.39 10.10
CA THR A 170 1.85 1.48 10.14
C THR A 170 0.65 2.14 10.80
N GLY A 171 0.84 2.74 11.97
CA GLY A 171 -0.21 3.43 12.71
C GLY A 171 -0.81 4.61 11.94
N ILE A 172 0.03 5.43 11.30
CA ILE A 172 -0.43 6.55 10.47
C ILE A 172 -1.28 6.04 9.29
N MET A 173 -0.82 5.01 8.59
CA MET A 173 -1.57 4.43 7.46
C MET A 173 -2.92 3.84 7.90
N LEU A 174 -2.95 3.07 8.99
CA LEU A 174 -4.19 2.50 9.51
C LEU A 174 -5.19 3.59 9.93
N SER A 175 -4.72 4.61 10.65
CA SER A 175 -5.58 5.73 11.05
C SER A 175 -6.15 6.48 9.84
N ALA A 176 -5.33 6.78 8.83
CA ALA A 176 -5.75 7.45 7.61
C ALA A 176 -6.80 6.64 6.83
N VAL A 177 -6.64 5.33 6.73
CA VAL A 177 -7.58 4.44 6.04
C VAL A 177 -8.92 4.35 6.77
N LEU A 178 -8.90 4.19 8.09
CA LEU A 178 -10.11 4.12 8.91
C LEU A 178 -10.91 5.42 8.83
N ILE A 179 -10.23 6.58 8.92
CA ILE A 179 -10.87 7.89 8.80
C ILE A 179 -11.43 8.09 7.39
N THR A 180 -10.61 7.86 6.36
CA THR A 180 -11.00 8.13 4.98
C THR A 180 -12.13 7.21 4.53
N GLY A 181 -11.99 5.90 4.72
CA GLY A 181 -13.04 4.97 4.30
C GLY A 181 -14.30 5.06 5.17
N GLY A 182 -14.19 5.43 6.45
CA GLY A 182 -15.35 5.75 7.28
C GLY A 182 -16.11 6.99 6.79
N ILE A 183 -15.39 8.07 6.44
CA ILE A 183 -16.00 9.27 5.83
C ILE A 183 -16.66 8.93 4.49
N LEU A 184 -15.98 8.16 3.64
CA LEU A 184 -16.54 7.77 2.34
C LEU A 184 -17.82 6.93 2.49
N ASN A 185 -17.89 6.02 3.47
CA ASN A 185 -19.11 5.24 3.75
C ASN A 185 -20.26 6.09 4.30
N LEU A 186 -19.97 7.21 4.97
CA LEU A 186 -21.01 8.15 5.43
C LEU A 186 -21.51 9.08 4.31
N VAL A 187 -20.65 9.41 3.34
CA VAL A 187 -20.95 10.37 2.28
C VAL A 187 -21.62 9.71 1.07
N LEU A 188 -21.29 8.45 0.76
CA LEU A 188 -21.88 7.69 -0.35
C LEU A 188 -23.06 6.85 0.10
#